data_AF-A0A847E9Y5-F1
#
_entry.id   AF-A0A847E9Y5-F1
#
_cell.length_a   1.000
_cell.length_b   1.000
_cell.length_c   1.000
_cell.angle_alpha   90.00
_cell.angle_beta   90.00
_cell.angle_gamma   90.00
#
_symmetry.space_group_name_H-M   'P 1'
#
loop_
_entity.id
_entity.type
_entity.pdbx_description
1 polymer ?
#
loop_
_entity_poly.entity_id
_entity_poly.type
_entity_poly.pdbx_seq_one_letter_code
_entity_poly.pdbx_strand_id
1 'polypeptide(L)'
;MKILSITFFLILFLLFPRAGAAQEQIVRISFVGDIMVAGLPGDLIIKGRDPFTAFADFFKSGDINMGNLETSVASGGKPLNKPYVFRAAPAVVPVLKRYFHAMSLANNHSGDYGQGALKETFHNLKKGGLSYFGAGYNLNEAHTPLIIERKGFRIALLGYNEFFPRQFEAGANMPGVAWSSEDEQVVADIKRTIKQDNPDIVITYMHWGWEDEPLPCERQKMMARKMIDAGATVVIGSHPHVLQTVEYYNGGLIVYSLGNFVFDEYDDDAGRTGWLLRLNFDRKGLLNWDTIVSYIDPKTGFPYPKLDMKSPCGNRQSYEIASCTAGKPLKE
;
A
#
# COMPACT_ATOMS: atom_id res chain seq x y z
N MET A 1 -44.79 9.52 77.13
CA MET A 1 -43.76 9.58 76.07
C MET A 1 -44.24 8.78 74.86
N LYS A 2 -44.65 9.45 73.78
CA LYS A 2 -45.01 8.80 72.50
C LYS A 2 -43.77 8.82 71.61
N ILE A 3 -43.28 7.66 71.19
CA ILE A 3 -42.14 7.52 70.28
C ILE A 3 -42.71 7.42 68.86
N LEU A 4 -42.46 8.45 68.03
CA LEU A 4 -42.71 8.41 66.58
C LEU A 4 -41.63 7.54 65.93
N SER A 5 -42.04 6.49 65.21
CA SER A 5 -41.16 5.73 64.33
C SER A 5 -41.21 6.35 62.94
N ILE A 6 -40.09 6.92 62.48
CA ILE A 6 -39.94 7.50 61.14
C ILE A 6 -39.26 6.44 60.27
N THR A 7 -40.00 5.88 59.32
CA THR A 7 -39.48 4.92 58.34
C THR A 7 -38.86 5.69 57.18
N PHE A 8 -37.53 5.60 57.01
CA PHE A 8 -36.81 6.20 55.90
C PHE A 8 -36.90 5.28 54.67
N PHE A 9 -37.55 5.73 53.60
CA PHE A 9 -37.52 5.05 52.30
C PHE A 9 -36.23 5.46 51.56
N LEU A 10 -35.28 4.54 51.47
CA LEU A 10 -34.06 4.72 50.67
C LEU A 10 -34.42 4.43 49.20
N ILE A 11 -34.60 5.48 48.38
CA ILE A 11 -34.74 5.33 46.92
C ILE A 11 -33.34 5.14 46.34
N LEU A 12 -33.00 3.90 46.00
CA LEU A 12 -31.77 3.55 45.32
C LEU A 12 -31.88 3.94 43.84
N PHE A 13 -31.31 5.09 43.45
CA PHE A 13 -31.13 5.43 42.05
C PHE A 13 -30.07 4.52 41.44
N LEU A 14 -30.50 3.48 40.71
CA LEU A 14 -29.63 2.70 39.84
C LEU A 14 -29.21 3.60 38.66
N LEU A 15 -28.02 4.19 38.77
CA LEU A 15 -27.33 4.84 37.65
C LEU A 15 -26.94 3.75 36.65
N PHE A 16 -27.79 3.50 35.65
CA PHE A 16 -27.37 2.76 34.47
C PHE A 16 -26.30 3.60 33.75
N PRO A 17 -25.08 3.08 33.50
CA PRO A 17 -24.15 3.75 32.63
C PRO A 17 -24.85 3.90 31.27
N ARG A 18 -25.02 5.14 30.81
CA ARG A 18 -25.34 5.39 29.39
C ARG A 18 -24.23 4.68 28.62
N ALA A 19 -24.57 3.61 27.92
CA ALA A 19 -23.73 3.07 26.87
C ALA A 19 -23.47 4.24 25.91
N GLY A 20 -22.30 4.87 26.03
CA GLY A 20 -21.83 5.80 25.00
C GLY A 20 -21.84 5.00 23.71
N ALA A 21 -22.54 5.49 22.69
CA ALA A 21 -22.46 4.91 21.36
C ALA A 21 -20.97 4.75 21.05
N ALA A 22 -20.49 3.50 20.93
CA ALA A 22 -19.11 3.24 20.61
C ALA A 22 -18.84 3.96 19.29
N GLN A 23 -17.98 4.98 19.32
CA GLN A 23 -17.66 5.74 18.13
C GLN A 23 -17.13 4.76 17.09
N GLU A 24 -17.78 4.70 15.93
CA GLU A 24 -17.49 3.70 14.91
C GLU A 24 -16.01 3.80 14.53
N GLN A 25 -15.24 2.76 14.86
CA GLN A 25 -13.80 2.80 14.77
C GLN A 25 -13.40 2.66 13.30
N ILE A 26 -12.95 3.76 12.70
CA ILE A 26 -12.49 3.80 11.31
C ILE A 26 -10.95 3.77 11.29
N VAL A 27 -10.40 2.84 10.51
CA VAL A 27 -8.97 2.83 10.14
C VAL A 27 -8.81 3.32 8.71
N ARG A 28 -7.92 4.30 8.50
CA ARG A 28 -7.56 4.83 7.19
C ARG A 28 -6.21 4.32 6.75
N ILE A 29 -6.17 3.68 5.59
CA ILE A 29 -4.97 3.15 4.97
C ILE A 29 -4.72 3.89 3.66
N SER A 30 -3.53 4.43 3.48
CA SER A 30 -3.13 5.10 2.23
C SER A 30 -2.11 4.27 1.46
N PHE A 31 -2.27 4.21 0.14
CA PHE A 31 -1.30 3.63 -0.79
C PHE A 31 -0.93 4.65 -1.85
N VAL A 32 0.33 4.60 -2.26
CA VAL A 32 0.83 5.29 -3.45
C VAL A 32 1.50 4.28 -4.35
N GLY A 33 1.65 4.66 -5.63
CA GLY A 33 2.30 3.82 -6.62
C GLY A 33 3.82 3.77 -6.49
N ASP A 34 4.49 3.78 -7.64
CA ASP A 34 5.92 3.49 -7.73
C ASP A 34 6.78 4.62 -7.15
N ILE A 35 7.69 4.24 -6.25
CA ILE A 35 8.64 5.12 -5.57
C ILE A 35 10.05 4.64 -5.92
N MET A 36 10.64 5.31 -6.91
CA MET A 36 12.03 5.19 -7.31
C MET A 36 12.82 6.35 -6.69
N VAL A 37 13.54 6.05 -5.60
CA VAL A 37 14.37 7.01 -4.84
C VAL A 37 15.87 6.86 -5.12
N ALA A 38 16.21 6.36 -6.30
CA ALA A 38 17.54 6.47 -6.90
C ALA A 38 17.57 7.68 -7.86
N GLY A 39 18.57 7.75 -8.74
CA GLY A 39 18.68 8.82 -9.74
C GLY A 39 18.63 10.23 -9.13
N LEU A 40 17.99 11.15 -9.84
CA LEU A 40 17.80 12.52 -9.41
C LEU A 40 17.00 12.62 -8.09
N PRO A 41 15.86 11.93 -7.90
CA PRO A 41 15.15 11.97 -6.62
C PRO A 41 16.02 11.58 -5.43
N GLY A 42 16.79 10.49 -5.57
CA GLY A 42 17.71 10.01 -4.56
C GLY A 42 18.81 11.01 -4.22
N ASP A 43 19.43 11.61 -5.23
CA ASP A 43 20.46 12.64 -5.06
C ASP A 43 19.92 13.89 -4.34
N LEU A 44 18.68 14.29 -4.63
CA LEU A 44 18.04 15.42 -3.96
C LEU A 44 17.70 15.10 -2.51
N ILE A 45 17.31 13.85 -2.21
CA ILE A 45 17.11 13.39 -0.83
C ILE A 45 18.40 13.47 -0.02
N ILE A 46 19.53 13.03 -0.58
CA ILE A 46 20.84 13.10 0.08
C ILE A 46 21.25 14.56 0.34
N LYS A 47 20.87 15.49 -0.55
CA LYS A 47 21.05 16.94 -0.38
C LYS A 47 20.07 17.58 0.59
N GLY A 48 19.22 16.80 1.27
CA GLY A 48 18.31 17.26 2.30
C GLY A 48 16.94 17.73 1.81
N ARG A 49 16.60 17.51 0.53
CA ARG A 49 15.24 17.78 0.04
C ARG A 49 14.32 16.60 0.34
N ASP A 50 13.04 16.86 0.55
CA ASP A 50 12.07 15.83 0.91
C ASP A 50 10.94 15.77 -0.14
N PRO A 51 10.84 14.68 -0.93
CA PRO A 51 9.83 14.53 -1.98
C PRO A 51 8.40 14.50 -1.46
N PHE A 52 8.20 14.15 -0.19
CA PHE A 52 6.87 13.89 0.36
C PHE A 52 6.26 15.10 1.06
N THR A 53 6.98 16.23 1.14
CA THR A 53 6.52 17.45 1.83
C THR A 53 5.17 17.93 1.31
N ALA A 54 4.94 17.91 0.00
CA ALA A 54 3.69 18.36 -0.62
C ALA A 54 2.48 17.46 -0.27
N PHE A 55 2.73 16.23 0.19
CA PHE A 55 1.72 15.25 0.60
C PHE A 55 1.67 15.02 2.12
N ALA A 56 2.46 15.76 2.90
CA ALA A 56 2.65 15.50 4.33
C ALA A 56 1.32 15.46 5.12
N ASP A 57 0.39 16.37 4.83
CA ASP A 57 -0.91 16.42 5.51
C ASP A 57 -1.80 15.21 5.16
N PHE A 58 -1.73 14.72 3.92
CA PHE A 58 -2.46 13.51 3.52
C PHE A 58 -1.92 12.29 4.24
N PHE A 59 -0.60 12.12 4.30
CA PHE A 59 0.04 11.03 5.04
C PHE A 59 -0.22 11.13 6.55
N LYS A 60 -0.19 12.33 7.13
CA LYS A 60 -0.50 12.54 8.55
C LYS A 60 -1.95 12.19 8.91
N SER A 61 -2.86 12.33 7.94
CA SER A 61 -4.28 11.99 8.12
C SER A 61 -4.57 10.48 8.01
N GLY A 62 -3.61 9.69 7.51
CA GLY A 62 -3.69 8.24 7.41
C GLY A 62 -3.18 7.56 8.67
N ASP A 63 -3.78 6.43 9.04
CA ASP A 63 -3.32 5.62 10.17
C ASP A 63 -2.16 4.70 9.78
N ILE A 64 -2.12 4.31 8.50
CA ILE A 64 -1.05 3.53 7.88
C ILE A 64 -0.87 4.05 6.46
N ASN A 65 0.38 4.23 6.03
CA ASN A 65 0.73 4.65 4.68
C ASN A 65 1.75 3.67 4.11
N MET A 66 1.56 3.30 2.85
CA MET A 66 2.37 2.31 2.14
C MET A 66 2.63 2.74 0.70
N GLY A 67 3.60 2.11 0.05
CA GLY A 67 3.86 2.28 -1.38
C GLY A 67 4.75 1.17 -1.93
N ASN A 68 5.06 1.22 -3.23
CA ASN A 68 6.00 0.31 -3.88
C ASN A 68 7.41 0.94 -3.90
N LEU A 69 8.39 0.33 -3.22
CA LEU A 69 9.78 0.80 -3.26
C LEU A 69 10.50 0.11 -4.42
N GLU A 70 10.55 0.78 -5.56
CA GLU A 70 11.03 0.23 -6.82
C GLU A 70 12.52 0.51 -7.04
N THR A 71 13.32 0.14 -6.04
CA THR A 71 14.77 0.33 -6.09
C THR A 71 15.47 -0.52 -5.03
N SER A 72 16.72 -0.88 -5.29
CA SER A 72 17.62 -1.43 -4.26
C SER A 72 18.07 -0.32 -3.31
N VAL A 73 18.03 -0.53 -1.99
CA VAL A 73 18.58 0.41 -1.00
C VAL A 73 19.86 -0.13 -0.39
N ALA A 74 20.98 0.13 -1.05
CA ALA A 74 22.25 -0.52 -0.74
C ALA A 74 23.46 0.36 -1.08
N SER A 75 24.53 0.24 -0.30
CA SER A 75 25.83 0.85 -0.57
C SER A 75 26.72 0.00 -1.48
N GLY A 76 26.48 -1.32 -1.55
CA GLY A 76 27.23 -2.25 -2.40
C GLY A 76 26.45 -2.83 -3.59
N GLY A 77 27.01 -3.90 -4.16
CA GLY A 77 26.45 -4.63 -5.30
C GLY A 77 27.00 -4.20 -6.66
N LYS A 78 26.82 -5.05 -7.68
CA LYS A 78 27.17 -4.74 -9.06
C LYS A 78 25.86 -4.63 -9.85
N PRO A 79 25.69 -3.59 -10.68
CA PRO A 79 24.50 -3.47 -11.51
C PRO A 79 24.41 -4.68 -12.43
N LEU A 80 23.20 -5.22 -12.59
CA LEU A 80 22.93 -6.20 -13.61
C LEU A 80 23.02 -5.60 -15.01
N ASN A 81 23.20 -6.49 -16.00
CA ASN A 81 23.03 -6.13 -17.40
C ASN A 81 21.53 -6.07 -17.74
N LYS A 82 20.88 -4.96 -17.37
CA LYS A 82 19.47 -4.62 -17.64
C LYS A 82 19.43 -3.16 -18.12
N PRO A 83 18.49 -2.76 -19.00
CA PRO A 83 18.41 -1.39 -19.50
C PRO A 83 18.34 -0.33 -18.39
N TYR A 84 17.59 -0.64 -17.34
CA TYR A 84 17.40 0.23 -16.18
C TYR A 84 17.76 -0.52 -14.90
N VAL A 85 18.59 0.10 -14.07
CA VAL A 85 19.00 -0.41 -12.76
C VAL A 85 18.98 0.72 -11.74
N PHE A 86 18.28 0.53 -10.64
CA PHE A 86 18.07 1.57 -9.63
C PHE A 86 18.68 1.16 -8.29
N ARG A 87 19.55 2.02 -7.76
CA ARG A 87 20.06 1.89 -6.39
C ARG A 87 20.09 3.22 -5.67
N ALA A 88 19.32 3.28 -4.60
CA ALA A 88 19.32 4.37 -3.65
C ALA A 88 20.36 4.16 -2.55
N ALA A 89 20.93 5.26 -2.06
CA ALA A 89 21.77 5.24 -0.86
C ALA A 89 20.91 4.91 0.38
N PRO A 90 21.45 4.23 1.41
CA PRO A 90 20.70 3.95 2.65
C PRO A 90 20.15 5.20 3.37
N ALA A 91 20.71 6.38 3.08
CA ALA A 91 20.25 7.66 3.60
C ALA A 91 18.82 8.05 3.20
N VAL A 92 18.20 7.37 2.22
CA VAL A 92 16.79 7.61 1.87
C VAL A 92 15.81 7.02 2.89
N VAL A 93 16.23 5.99 3.66
CA VAL A 93 15.34 5.25 4.57
C VAL A 93 14.73 6.15 5.65
N PRO A 94 15.47 7.04 6.33
CA PRO A 94 14.87 7.97 7.30
C PRO A 94 13.80 8.87 6.68
N VAL A 95 13.96 9.29 5.42
CA VAL A 95 12.96 10.11 4.71
C VAL A 95 11.70 9.31 4.42
N LEU A 96 11.84 8.10 3.87
CA LEU A 96 10.70 7.19 3.67
C LEU A 96 9.96 6.91 4.99
N LYS A 97 10.71 6.61 6.07
CA LYS A 97 10.14 6.27 7.38
C LYS A 97 9.29 7.38 7.99
N ARG A 98 9.56 8.66 7.68
CA ARG A 98 8.75 9.79 8.16
C ARG A 98 7.30 9.71 7.70
N TYR A 99 7.05 9.13 6.52
CA TYR A 99 5.72 9.12 5.90
C TYR A 99 5.11 7.72 5.80
N PHE A 100 5.95 6.70 5.62
CA PHE A 100 5.53 5.33 5.37
C PHE A 100 5.74 4.41 6.57
N HIS A 101 4.86 3.42 6.66
CA HIS A 101 4.89 2.36 7.67
C HIS A 101 5.46 1.06 7.09
N ALA A 102 5.13 0.77 5.83
CA ALA A 102 5.61 -0.39 5.11
C ALA A 102 5.79 -0.09 3.62
N MET A 103 6.71 -0.81 2.97
CA MET A 103 6.90 -0.76 1.51
C MET A 103 6.76 -2.16 0.91
N SER A 104 6.10 -2.26 -0.25
CA SER A 104 6.24 -3.44 -1.09
C SER A 104 7.64 -3.44 -1.71
N LEU A 105 8.28 -4.60 -1.72
CA LEU A 105 9.51 -4.88 -2.47
C LEU A 105 9.28 -5.90 -3.59
N ALA A 106 8.03 -6.31 -3.82
CA ALA A 106 7.73 -7.26 -4.87
C ALA A 106 7.67 -6.57 -6.23
N ASN A 107 8.84 -6.23 -6.79
CA ASN A 107 8.96 -5.58 -8.08
C ASN A 107 10.24 -6.03 -8.81
N ASN A 108 10.32 -5.66 -10.08
CA ASN A 108 11.40 -6.02 -11.00
C ASN A 108 12.74 -5.28 -10.73
N HIS A 109 12.77 -4.28 -9.85
CA HIS A 109 13.94 -3.45 -9.54
C HIS A 109 14.56 -3.69 -8.15
N SER A 110 13.90 -4.48 -7.30
CA SER A 110 14.41 -4.81 -5.96
C SER A 110 15.73 -5.58 -5.99
N GLY A 111 16.01 -6.28 -7.08
CA GLY A 111 17.21 -7.08 -7.25
C GLY A 111 18.31 -6.47 -8.11
N ASP A 112 18.16 -5.27 -8.66
CA ASP A 112 19.03 -4.73 -9.73
C ASP A 112 20.55 -4.79 -9.47
N TYR A 113 20.97 -4.82 -8.21
CA TYR A 113 22.37 -4.89 -7.79
C TYR A 113 22.79 -6.24 -7.16
N GLY A 114 21.98 -7.27 -7.42
CA GLY A 114 22.18 -8.65 -7.00
C GLY A 114 21.63 -8.97 -5.60
N GLN A 115 21.59 -10.25 -5.27
CA GLN A 115 21.09 -10.78 -3.99
C GLN A 115 21.82 -10.21 -2.75
N GLY A 116 23.09 -9.81 -2.89
CA GLY A 116 23.84 -9.14 -1.83
C GLY A 116 23.25 -7.78 -1.48
N ALA A 117 22.98 -6.96 -2.51
CA ALA A 117 22.34 -5.65 -2.35
C ALA A 117 20.90 -5.79 -1.86
N LEU A 118 20.14 -6.79 -2.34
CA LEU A 118 18.78 -7.06 -1.85
C LEU A 118 18.75 -7.37 -0.35
N LYS A 119 19.67 -8.21 0.15
CA LYS A 119 19.80 -8.43 1.60
C LYS A 119 20.19 -7.16 2.35
N GLU A 120 21.03 -6.32 1.76
CA GLU A 120 21.37 -5.01 2.33
C GLU A 120 20.13 -4.10 2.40
N THR A 121 19.27 -4.09 1.37
CA THR A 121 17.97 -3.40 1.36
C THR A 121 17.13 -3.84 2.57
N PHE A 122 16.95 -5.15 2.76
CA PHE A 122 16.21 -5.68 3.92
C PHE A 122 16.79 -5.20 5.25
N HIS A 123 18.13 -5.25 5.39
CA HIS A 123 18.82 -4.78 6.58
C HIS A 123 18.62 -3.29 6.82
N ASN A 124 18.78 -2.46 5.79
CA ASN A 124 18.68 -1.00 5.87
C ASN A 124 17.25 -0.55 6.23
N LEU A 125 16.23 -1.15 5.60
CA LEU A 125 14.83 -0.87 5.92
C LEU A 125 14.50 -1.26 7.36
N LYS A 126 14.86 -2.48 7.78
CA LYS A 126 14.63 -2.97 9.15
C LYS A 126 15.36 -2.10 10.18
N LYS A 127 16.61 -1.74 9.94
CA LYS A 127 17.40 -0.86 10.83
C LYS A 127 16.80 0.54 10.93
N GLY A 128 16.22 1.05 9.84
CA GLY A 128 15.49 2.31 9.82
C GLY A 128 14.07 2.25 10.39
N GLY A 129 13.63 1.08 10.88
CA GLY A 129 12.28 0.86 11.41
C GLY A 129 11.17 0.89 10.35
N LEU A 130 11.52 0.79 9.07
CA LEU A 130 10.58 0.75 7.95
C LEU A 130 10.29 -0.71 7.62
N SER A 131 9.03 -1.12 7.78
CA SER A 131 8.63 -2.49 7.47
C SER A 131 8.59 -2.72 5.96
N TYR A 132 8.63 -3.97 5.55
CA TYR A 132 8.46 -4.33 4.13
C TYR A 132 7.73 -5.65 3.98
N PHE A 133 7.24 -5.93 2.77
CA PHE A 133 6.57 -7.17 2.40
C PHE A 133 6.80 -7.50 0.93
N GLY A 134 6.47 -8.73 0.53
CA GLY A 134 6.62 -9.20 -0.86
C GLY A 134 8.06 -9.54 -1.27
N ALA A 135 8.99 -9.60 -0.32
CA ALA A 135 10.35 -10.08 -0.51
C ALA A 135 10.90 -10.62 0.81
N GLY A 136 11.88 -11.51 0.74
CA GLY A 136 12.42 -12.16 1.94
C GLY A 136 13.76 -12.83 1.70
N TYR A 137 14.35 -13.39 2.76
CA TYR A 137 15.62 -14.11 2.67
C TYR A 137 15.49 -15.50 2.00
N ASN A 138 14.26 -15.94 1.78
CA ASN A 138 13.88 -17.20 1.14
C ASN A 138 12.41 -17.12 0.67
N LEU A 139 11.98 -18.13 -0.08
CA LEU A 139 10.62 -18.26 -0.63
C LEU A 139 9.54 -18.10 0.45
N ASN A 140 9.68 -18.77 1.59
CA ASN A 140 8.68 -18.72 2.66
C ASN A 140 8.53 -17.31 3.24
N GLU A 141 9.63 -16.61 3.50
CA GLU A 141 9.59 -15.23 3.99
C GLU A 141 9.01 -14.26 2.96
N ALA A 142 9.37 -14.40 1.68
CA ALA A 142 8.86 -13.53 0.62
C ALA A 142 7.33 -13.61 0.51
N HIS A 143 6.77 -14.81 0.67
CA HIS A 143 5.34 -15.10 0.63
C HIS A 143 4.63 -14.98 2.00
N THR A 144 5.35 -14.59 3.06
CA THR A 144 4.75 -14.35 4.38
C THR A 144 4.13 -12.94 4.41
N PRO A 145 2.87 -12.79 4.85
CA PRO A 145 2.25 -11.48 4.95
C PRO A 145 2.94 -10.62 6.02
N LEU A 146 3.01 -9.31 5.78
CA LEU A 146 3.24 -8.37 6.86
C LEU A 146 1.91 -8.12 7.57
N ILE A 147 1.86 -8.38 8.88
CA ILE A 147 0.70 -8.10 9.72
C ILE A 147 0.92 -6.78 10.47
N ILE A 148 -0.01 -5.84 10.31
CA ILE A 148 -0.03 -4.57 11.06
C ILE A 148 -1.33 -4.49 11.86
N GLU A 149 -1.20 -4.23 13.16
CA GLU A 149 -2.35 -3.93 14.01
C GLU A 149 -2.48 -2.42 14.22
N ARG A 150 -3.66 -1.87 13.94
CA ARG A 150 -3.94 -0.43 14.08
C ARG A 150 -5.40 -0.19 14.37
N LYS A 151 -5.68 0.62 15.41
CA LYS A 151 -7.06 0.93 15.83
C LYS A 151 -7.92 -0.35 15.98
N GLY A 152 -7.33 -1.40 16.55
CA GLY A 152 -8.01 -2.69 16.73
C GLY A 152 -8.30 -3.48 15.45
N PHE A 153 -7.85 -3.04 14.27
CA PHE A 153 -7.87 -3.84 13.06
C PHE A 153 -6.55 -4.58 12.89
N ARG A 154 -6.61 -5.84 12.46
CA ARG A 154 -5.47 -6.64 12.03
C ARG A 154 -5.44 -6.69 10.51
N ILE A 155 -4.40 -6.12 9.92
CA ILE A 155 -4.29 -5.89 8.48
C ILE A 155 -3.15 -6.74 7.94
N ALA A 156 -3.44 -7.61 6.98
CA ALA A 156 -2.45 -8.41 6.29
C ALA A 156 -2.08 -7.82 4.93
N LEU A 157 -0.79 -7.77 4.64
CA LEU A 157 -0.22 -7.21 3.42
C LEU A 157 0.61 -8.27 2.71
N LEU A 158 0.24 -8.57 1.47
CA LEU A 158 0.95 -9.48 0.58
C LEU A 158 1.38 -8.72 -0.66
N GLY A 159 2.56 -8.99 -1.19
CA GLY A 159 3.09 -8.32 -2.37
C GLY A 159 3.64 -9.35 -3.35
N TYR A 160 3.41 -9.17 -4.65
CA TYR A 160 3.92 -10.09 -5.67
C TYR A 160 4.37 -9.36 -6.94
N ASN A 161 5.38 -9.93 -7.60
CA ASN A 161 5.88 -9.49 -8.90
C ASN A 161 5.45 -10.49 -9.99
N GLU A 162 5.05 -9.96 -11.15
CA GLU A 162 4.73 -10.73 -12.35
C GLU A 162 5.40 -10.19 -13.62
N PHE A 163 6.27 -9.19 -13.51
CA PHE A 163 6.88 -8.59 -14.70
C PHE A 163 8.00 -9.45 -15.28
N PHE A 164 7.89 -9.85 -16.55
CA PHE A 164 8.90 -10.67 -17.21
C PHE A 164 10.09 -9.85 -17.75
N PRO A 165 11.31 -10.43 -17.81
CA PRO A 165 11.64 -11.83 -17.50
C PRO A 165 11.65 -12.14 -15.99
N ARG A 166 11.35 -13.39 -15.64
CA ARG A 166 11.36 -13.88 -14.24
C ARG A 166 12.75 -13.74 -13.64
N GLN A 167 12.92 -12.74 -12.77
CA GLN A 167 14.20 -12.37 -12.16
C GLN A 167 14.01 -12.07 -10.67
N PHE A 168 15.00 -12.48 -9.88
CA PHE A 168 15.03 -12.26 -8.42
C PHE A 168 13.88 -12.83 -7.63
N GLU A 169 13.19 -13.85 -8.14
CA GLU A 169 12.32 -14.64 -7.31
C GLU A 169 13.08 -15.26 -6.14
N ALA A 170 12.46 -15.27 -4.97
CA ALA A 170 12.98 -15.92 -3.79
C ALA A 170 13.02 -17.45 -3.97
N GLY A 171 14.19 -18.05 -3.80
CA GLY A 171 14.35 -19.51 -3.78
C GLY A 171 14.21 -20.08 -2.38
N ALA A 172 14.21 -21.42 -2.26
CA ALA A 172 14.09 -22.10 -0.96
C ALA A 172 15.10 -21.60 0.10
N ASN A 173 16.32 -21.24 -0.30
CA ASN A 173 17.35 -20.65 0.56
C ASN A 173 18.03 -19.44 -0.09
N MET A 174 17.31 -18.74 -0.99
CA MET A 174 17.86 -17.60 -1.72
C MET A 174 16.96 -16.37 -1.57
N PRO A 175 17.53 -15.20 -1.25
CA PRO A 175 16.76 -13.98 -1.11
C PRO A 175 16.17 -13.56 -2.45
N GLY A 176 14.98 -13.00 -2.40
CA GLY A 176 14.26 -12.56 -3.59
C GLY A 176 12.88 -12.00 -3.27
N VAL A 177 12.14 -11.68 -4.32
CA VAL A 177 10.75 -11.22 -4.27
C VAL A 177 9.79 -12.41 -4.35
N ALA A 178 8.58 -12.22 -3.83
CA ALA A 178 7.49 -13.16 -4.06
C ALA A 178 6.99 -13.01 -5.49
N TRP A 179 6.84 -14.12 -6.19
CA TRP A 179 6.46 -14.15 -7.59
C TRP A 179 5.03 -14.69 -7.73
N SER A 180 4.26 -14.21 -8.72
CA SER A 180 2.84 -14.61 -8.91
C SER A 180 2.58 -15.51 -10.12
N SER A 181 3.60 -16.05 -10.78
CA SER A 181 3.40 -16.89 -11.98
C SER A 181 2.62 -18.18 -11.71
N GLU A 182 2.63 -18.66 -10.48
CA GLU A 182 1.81 -19.77 -10.01
C GLU A 182 0.60 -19.17 -9.26
N ASP A 183 -0.49 -18.93 -9.99
CA ASP A 183 -1.74 -18.38 -9.44
C ASP A 183 -2.19 -19.11 -8.17
N GLU A 184 -2.02 -20.43 -8.16
CA GLU A 184 -2.36 -21.30 -7.04
C GLU A 184 -1.56 -20.99 -5.78
N GLN A 185 -0.30 -20.56 -5.91
CA GLN A 185 0.52 -20.19 -4.76
C GLN A 185 0.00 -18.91 -4.12
N VAL A 186 -0.32 -17.89 -4.93
CA VAL A 186 -0.91 -16.63 -4.43
C VAL A 186 -2.25 -16.88 -3.74
N VAL A 187 -3.11 -17.69 -4.35
CA VAL A 187 -4.39 -18.10 -3.75
C VAL A 187 -4.17 -18.85 -2.44
N ALA A 188 -3.19 -19.76 -2.39
CA ALA A 188 -2.84 -20.50 -1.18
C ALA A 188 -2.31 -19.58 -0.08
N ASP A 189 -1.50 -18.57 -0.41
CA ASP A 189 -0.96 -17.61 0.55
C ASP A 189 -2.05 -16.74 1.16
N ILE A 190 -3.00 -16.25 0.35
CA ILE A 190 -4.16 -15.50 0.85
C ILE A 190 -4.99 -16.37 1.81
N LYS A 191 -5.33 -17.60 1.40
CA LYS A 191 -6.12 -18.52 2.23
C LYS A 191 -5.38 -18.92 3.51
N ARG A 192 -4.08 -19.15 3.42
CA ARG A 192 -3.21 -19.47 4.57
C ARG A 192 -3.18 -18.29 5.54
N THR A 193 -2.99 -17.08 5.04
CA THR A 193 -3.02 -15.83 5.82
C THR A 193 -4.34 -15.69 6.56
N ILE A 194 -5.48 -15.89 5.89
CA ILE A 194 -6.80 -15.84 6.52
C ILE A 194 -6.92 -16.88 7.64
N LYS A 195 -6.50 -18.12 7.37
CA LYS A 195 -6.60 -19.24 8.31
C LYS A 195 -5.68 -19.09 9.53
N GLN A 196 -4.44 -18.60 9.33
CA GLN A 196 -3.40 -18.59 10.35
C GLN A 196 -3.37 -17.27 11.13
N ASP A 197 -3.52 -16.14 10.42
CA ASP A 197 -3.37 -14.81 11.00
C ASP A 197 -4.71 -14.17 11.36
N ASN A 198 -5.84 -14.69 10.88
CA ASN A 198 -7.18 -14.17 11.13
C ASN A 198 -7.27 -12.63 11.01
N PRO A 199 -6.85 -12.04 9.87
CA PRO A 199 -6.90 -10.59 9.66
C PRO A 199 -8.34 -10.11 9.41
N ASP A 200 -8.63 -8.88 9.81
CA ASP A 200 -9.86 -8.17 9.43
C ASP A 200 -9.82 -7.71 7.97
N ILE A 201 -8.62 -7.39 7.46
CA ILE A 201 -8.40 -6.79 6.14
C ILE A 201 -7.20 -7.50 5.48
N VAL A 202 -7.37 -7.96 4.24
CA VAL A 202 -6.29 -8.52 3.42
C VAL A 202 -6.09 -7.64 2.19
N ILE A 203 -4.89 -7.07 2.05
CA ILE A 203 -4.53 -6.23 0.90
C ILE A 203 -3.39 -6.91 0.15
N THR A 204 -3.57 -7.05 -1.16
CA THR A 204 -2.52 -7.52 -2.08
C THR A 204 -2.00 -6.35 -2.90
N TYR A 205 -0.68 -6.30 -3.09
CA TYR A 205 0.00 -5.28 -3.90
C TYR A 205 0.78 -5.96 -5.03
N MET A 206 0.42 -5.66 -6.27
CA MET A 206 0.88 -6.36 -7.45
C MET A 206 1.75 -5.47 -8.32
N HIS A 207 2.87 -5.99 -8.77
CA HIS A 207 3.73 -5.35 -9.75
C HIS A 207 3.66 -6.14 -11.06
N TRP A 208 2.89 -5.65 -12.04
CA TRP A 208 2.38 -6.47 -13.15
C TRP A 208 1.97 -5.68 -14.40
N GLY A 209 1.55 -6.38 -15.44
CA GLY A 209 1.07 -5.75 -16.66
C GLY A 209 2.20 -5.30 -17.57
N TRP A 210 1.88 -4.38 -18.46
CA TRP A 210 2.80 -3.85 -19.46
C TRP A 210 2.99 -2.35 -19.23
N GLU A 211 4.23 -1.89 -19.38
CA GLU A 211 4.60 -0.49 -19.31
C GLU A 211 3.78 0.33 -20.34
N ASP A 212 3.36 1.52 -19.93
CA ASP A 212 2.62 2.51 -20.71
C ASP A 212 1.22 2.10 -21.20
N GLU A 213 0.74 0.90 -20.86
CA GLU A 213 -0.62 0.47 -21.20
C GLU A 213 -1.67 1.05 -20.24
N PRO A 214 -2.57 1.93 -20.70
CA PRO A 214 -3.53 2.63 -19.83
C PRO A 214 -4.70 1.76 -19.38
N LEU A 215 -4.85 0.56 -19.96
CA LEU A 215 -5.90 -0.39 -19.62
C LEU A 215 -5.29 -1.71 -19.14
N PRO A 216 -5.86 -2.33 -18.10
CA PRO A 216 -5.38 -3.61 -17.61
C PRO A 216 -5.62 -4.70 -18.66
N CYS A 217 -4.62 -5.55 -18.85
CA CYS A 217 -4.75 -6.72 -19.72
C CYS A 217 -5.62 -7.81 -19.05
N GLU A 218 -6.09 -8.78 -19.84
CA GLU A 218 -6.94 -9.87 -19.31
C GLU A 218 -6.24 -10.70 -18.24
N ARG A 219 -4.91 -10.85 -18.31
CA ARG A 219 -4.13 -11.53 -17.28
C ARG A 219 -4.22 -10.82 -15.93
N GLN A 220 -4.06 -9.49 -15.90
CA GLN A 220 -4.24 -8.69 -14.68
C GLN A 220 -5.65 -8.85 -14.11
N LYS A 221 -6.68 -8.76 -14.97
CA LYS A 221 -8.09 -8.91 -14.53
C LYS A 221 -8.38 -10.28 -13.93
N MET A 222 -7.96 -11.35 -14.61
CA MET A 222 -8.15 -12.71 -14.10
C MET A 222 -7.45 -12.91 -12.76
N MET A 223 -6.20 -12.45 -12.64
CA MET A 223 -5.42 -12.63 -11.42
C MET A 223 -6.01 -11.83 -10.24
N ALA A 224 -6.38 -10.56 -10.47
CA ALA A 224 -6.99 -9.72 -9.46
C ALA A 224 -8.31 -10.32 -8.92
N ARG A 225 -9.17 -10.80 -9.82
CA ARG A 225 -10.43 -11.45 -9.46
C ARG A 225 -10.21 -12.74 -8.66
N LYS A 226 -9.22 -13.57 -9.05
CA LYS A 226 -8.81 -14.77 -8.28
C LYS A 226 -8.35 -14.42 -6.86
N MET A 227 -7.64 -13.31 -6.67
CA MET A 227 -7.23 -12.85 -5.33
C MET A 227 -8.44 -12.47 -4.47
N ILE A 228 -9.40 -11.73 -5.04
CA ILE A 228 -10.65 -11.39 -4.34
C ILE A 228 -11.43 -12.66 -3.97
N ASP A 229 -11.59 -13.60 -4.90
CA ASP A 229 -12.26 -14.88 -4.65
C ASP A 229 -11.54 -15.73 -3.59
N ALA A 230 -10.22 -15.56 -3.44
CA ALA A 230 -9.44 -16.20 -2.38
C ALA A 230 -9.61 -15.54 -1.01
N GLY A 231 -10.19 -14.34 -0.95
CA GLY A 231 -10.49 -13.59 0.28
C GLY A 231 -9.69 -12.30 0.46
N ALA A 232 -8.99 -11.81 -0.57
CA ALA A 232 -8.44 -10.46 -0.55
C ALA A 232 -9.58 -9.43 -0.48
N THR A 233 -9.43 -8.40 0.35
CA THR A 233 -10.39 -7.30 0.46
C THR A 233 -10.12 -6.23 -0.61
N VAL A 234 -8.84 -5.98 -0.88
CA VAL A 234 -8.37 -5.01 -1.87
C VAL A 234 -7.18 -5.58 -2.64
N VAL A 235 -7.19 -5.39 -3.96
CA VAL A 235 -6.06 -5.65 -4.85
C VAL A 235 -5.58 -4.31 -5.41
N ILE A 236 -4.30 -4.01 -5.26
CA ILE A 236 -3.69 -2.77 -5.72
C ILE A 236 -2.56 -3.14 -6.67
N GLY A 237 -2.50 -2.53 -7.84
CA GLY A 237 -1.43 -2.72 -8.80
C GLY A 237 -0.51 -1.52 -8.94
N SER A 238 0.68 -1.78 -9.47
CA SER A 238 1.66 -0.83 -10.01
C SER A 238 2.46 -1.52 -11.10
N HIS A 239 3.54 -0.88 -11.61
CA HIS A 239 4.38 -1.27 -12.76
C HIS A 239 4.05 -0.65 -14.12
N PRO A 240 2.79 -0.53 -14.59
CA PRO A 240 2.55 0.08 -15.90
C PRO A 240 3.05 1.52 -16.04
N HIS A 241 3.48 2.14 -14.93
CA HIS A 241 3.93 3.52 -14.80
C HIS A 241 2.88 4.59 -15.16
N VAL A 242 1.72 4.15 -15.64
CA VAL A 242 0.53 4.95 -15.88
C VAL A 242 -0.63 4.48 -14.99
N LEU A 243 -1.61 5.34 -14.81
CA LEU A 243 -2.87 5.00 -14.15
C LEU A 243 -3.65 3.96 -14.95
N GLN A 244 -4.22 2.97 -14.27
CA GLN A 244 -5.18 2.03 -14.86
C GLN A 244 -6.52 2.08 -14.12
N THR A 245 -7.51 1.39 -14.68
CA THR A 245 -8.90 1.43 -14.20
C THR A 245 -9.07 0.88 -12.78
N VAL A 246 -10.24 1.14 -12.21
CA VAL A 246 -10.69 0.58 -10.94
C VAL A 246 -11.90 -0.33 -11.22
N GLU A 247 -12.06 -1.37 -10.43
CA GLU A 247 -13.16 -2.34 -10.53
C GLU A 247 -13.64 -2.75 -9.14
N TYR A 248 -14.96 -2.84 -8.96
CA TYR A 248 -15.54 -3.65 -7.89
C TYR A 248 -15.83 -5.04 -8.42
N TYR A 249 -15.39 -6.06 -7.68
CA TYR A 249 -15.63 -7.46 -8.01
C TYR A 249 -15.96 -8.23 -6.74
N ASN A 250 -17.07 -8.96 -6.70
CA ASN A 250 -17.51 -9.76 -5.54
C ASN A 250 -17.39 -9.03 -4.17
N GLY A 251 -17.67 -7.72 -4.15
CA GLY A 251 -17.60 -6.89 -2.95
C GLY A 251 -16.20 -6.39 -2.56
N GLY A 252 -15.14 -6.84 -3.25
CA GLY A 252 -13.78 -6.33 -3.13
C GLY A 252 -13.46 -5.20 -4.12
N LEU A 253 -12.41 -4.43 -3.81
CA LEU A 253 -11.92 -3.34 -4.66
C LEU A 253 -10.63 -3.74 -5.38
N ILE A 254 -10.57 -3.51 -6.69
CA ILE A 254 -9.38 -3.73 -7.51
C ILE A 254 -8.96 -2.39 -8.12
N VAL A 255 -7.74 -1.94 -7.86
CA VAL A 255 -7.12 -0.79 -8.51
C VAL A 255 -5.95 -1.32 -9.33
N TYR A 256 -6.05 -1.29 -10.66
CA TYR A 256 -5.12 -2.03 -11.52
C TYR A 256 -3.71 -1.41 -11.62
N SER A 257 -3.60 -0.09 -11.48
CA SER A 257 -2.33 0.62 -11.37
C SER A 257 -2.53 1.98 -10.69
N LEU A 258 -1.68 2.30 -9.73
CA LEU A 258 -1.60 3.63 -9.11
C LEU A 258 -0.68 4.62 -9.85
N GLY A 259 0.01 4.18 -10.91
CA GLY A 259 1.00 4.98 -11.63
C GLY A 259 2.23 5.32 -10.79
N ASN A 260 3.00 6.30 -11.22
CA ASN A 260 4.20 6.74 -10.51
C ASN A 260 3.88 7.74 -9.37
N PHE A 261 4.64 7.67 -8.28
CA PHE A 261 4.56 8.65 -7.19
C PHE A 261 5.86 9.43 -6.99
N VAL A 262 7.01 8.77 -6.98
CA VAL A 262 8.34 9.42 -7.05
C VAL A 262 9.11 8.71 -8.14
N PHE A 263 9.48 9.42 -9.19
CA PHE A 263 10.23 8.86 -10.31
C PHE A 263 10.84 10.02 -11.11
N ASP A 264 12.03 9.83 -11.69
CA ASP A 264 12.49 10.63 -12.83
C ASP A 264 12.28 9.84 -14.14
N GLU A 265 12.85 10.25 -15.27
CA GLU A 265 12.78 9.50 -16.55
C GLU A 265 11.42 9.47 -17.31
N TYR A 266 10.38 10.15 -16.82
CA TYR A 266 9.11 10.34 -17.56
C TYR A 266 8.89 11.81 -17.95
N ASP A 267 8.76 12.07 -19.25
CA ASP A 267 8.52 13.42 -19.80
C ASP A 267 7.05 13.64 -20.23
N ASP A 268 6.28 12.57 -20.44
CA ASP A 268 4.88 12.64 -20.84
C ASP A 268 3.94 12.85 -19.64
N ASP A 269 2.67 13.13 -19.93
CA ASP A 269 1.66 13.43 -18.91
C ASP A 269 1.18 12.17 -18.18
N ALA A 270 1.11 11.03 -18.87
CA ALA A 270 0.59 9.78 -18.32
C ALA A 270 1.57 9.19 -17.31
N GLY A 271 2.86 9.09 -17.66
CA GLY A 271 3.92 8.58 -16.78
C GLY A 271 4.21 9.47 -15.57
N ARG A 272 3.83 10.76 -15.63
CA ARG A 272 3.95 11.70 -14.51
C ARG A 272 2.70 11.81 -13.65
N THR A 273 1.61 11.12 -14.00
CA THR A 273 0.36 11.15 -13.23
C THR A 273 0.22 9.88 -12.42
N GLY A 274 -0.07 10.03 -11.13
CA GLY A 274 -0.35 8.91 -10.22
C GLY A 274 -1.48 9.22 -9.25
N TRP A 275 -1.83 8.24 -8.42
CA TRP A 275 -2.80 8.40 -7.35
C TRP A 275 -2.20 8.11 -5.98
N LEU A 276 -2.54 8.96 -5.00
CA LEU A 276 -2.60 8.54 -3.61
C LEU A 276 -4.01 8.01 -3.36
N LEU A 277 -4.12 6.70 -3.16
CA LEU A 277 -5.36 6.00 -2.80
C LEU A 277 -5.55 6.03 -1.28
N ARG A 278 -6.74 6.38 -0.81
CA ARG A 278 -7.12 6.27 0.60
C ARG A 278 -8.30 5.33 0.75
N LEU A 279 -8.17 4.40 1.69
CA LEU A 279 -9.16 3.38 2.00
C LEU A 279 -9.60 3.57 3.45
N ASN A 280 -10.90 3.72 3.69
CA ASN A 280 -11.46 3.81 5.03
C ASN A 280 -12.23 2.52 5.34
N PHE A 281 -11.83 1.81 6.38
CA PHE A 281 -12.48 0.58 6.83
C PHE A 281 -13.18 0.77 8.16
N ASP A 282 -14.37 0.19 8.26
CA ASP A 282 -15.08 -0.06 9.52
C ASP A 282 -15.13 -1.58 9.79
N ARG A 283 -15.81 -2.01 10.86
CA ARG A 283 -15.94 -3.44 11.20
C ARG A 283 -16.77 -4.26 10.22
N LYS A 284 -17.45 -3.61 9.27
CA LYS A 284 -18.24 -4.24 8.21
C LYS A 284 -17.47 -4.29 6.88
N GLY A 285 -16.21 -3.83 6.84
CA GLY A 285 -15.34 -3.85 5.66
C GLY A 285 -15.00 -2.46 5.12
N LEU A 286 -14.68 -2.38 3.82
CA LEU A 286 -14.36 -1.11 3.16
C LEU A 286 -15.60 -0.22 3.15
N LEU A 287 -15.56 0.89 3.89
CA LEU A 287 -16.67 1.85 4.00
C LEU A 287 -16.72 2.76 2.77
N ASN A 288 -15.59 3.38 2.46
CA ASN A 288 -15.39 4.22 1.29
C ASN A 288 -13.91 4.37 0.94
N TRP A 289 -13.65 4.84 -0.26
CA TRP A 289 -12.31 5.14 -0.76
C TRP A 289 -12.35 6.33 -1.71
N ASP A 290 -11.22 7.02 -1.80
CA ASP A 290 -10.99 8.05 -2.79
C ASP A 290 -9.53 8.08 -3.22
N THR A 291 -9.28 8.80 -4.31
CA THR A 291 -7.94 9.04 -4.81
C THR A 291 -7.65 10.54 -4.80
N ILE A 292 -6.37 10.87 -4.68
CA ILE A 292 -5.84 12.21 -4.86
C ILE A 292 -4.87 12.14 -6.03
N VAL A 293 -5.13 12.94 -7.06
CA VAL A 293 -4.22 13.04 -8.20
C VAL A 293 -2.89 13.61 -7.75
N SER A 294 -1.84 12.85 -8.02
CA SER A 294 -0.45 13.23 -7.86
C SER A 294 0.15 13.49 -9.22
N TYR A 295 1.00 14.52 -9.31
CA TYR A 295 1.74 14.83 -10.50
C TYR A 295 3.22 15.00 -10.19
N ILE A 296 4.09 14.44 -11.01
CA ILE A 296 5.53 14.49 -10.82
C ILE A 296 6.11 15.75 -11.49
N ASP A 297 6.92 16.51 -10.76
CA ASP A 297 7.72 17.59 -11.32
C ASP A 297 8.92 17.01 -12.08
N PRO A 298 9.02 17.16 -13.42
CA PRO A 298 10.08 16.55 -14.22
C PRO A 298 11.47 17.08 -13.88
N LYS A 299 11.57 18.23 -13.19
CA LYS A 299 12.86 18.81 -12.76
C LYS A 299 13.40 18.20 -11.47
N THR A 300 12.60 17.41 -10.77
CA THR A 300 12.96 16.87 -9.45
C THR A 300 12.58 15.42 -9.25
N GLY A 301 11.64 14.91 -10.04
CA GLY A 301 10.97 13.63 -9.83
C GLY A 301 10.09 13.59 -8.58
N PHE A 302 9.78 14.75 -7.99
CA PHE A 302 9.00 14.84 -6.76
C PHE A 302 7.50 15.06 -7.06
N PRO A 303 6.61 14.42 -6.29
CA PRO A 303 5.17 14.57 -6.48
C PRO A 303 4.63 15.85 -5.87
N TYR A 304 3.58 16.39 -6.47
CA TYR A 304 2.72 17.40 -5.88
C TYR A 304 1.24 17.13 -6.21
N PRO A 305 0.30 17.46 -5.30
CA PRO A 305 -1.10 17.12 -5.50
C PRO A 305 -1.79 18.08 -6.48
N LYS A 306 -2.73 17.54 -7.27
CA LYS A 306 -3.68 18.30 -8.11
C LYS A 306 -5.08 18.21 -7.51
N LEU A 307 -5.37 19.11 -6.57
CA LEU A 307 -6.60 19.03 -5.74
C LEU A 307 -7.88 19.43 -6.46
N ASP A 308 -7.78 20.06 -7.62
CA ASP A 308 -8.90 20.46 -8.48
C ASP A 308 -9.29 19.37 -9.49
N MET A 309 -8.38 18.44 -9.77
CA MET A 309 -8.64 17.32 -10.65
C MET A 309 -9.59 16.31 -10.00
N LYS A 310 -10.52 15.81 -10.81
CA LYS A 310 -11.38 14.70 -10.38
C LYS A 310 -10.68 13.37 -10.64
N SER A 311 -10.91 12.42 -9.75
CA SER A 311 -10.38 11.07 -9.86
C SER A 311 -11.34 10.04 -9.25
N PRO A 312 -11.15 8.74 -9.51
CA PRO A 312 -12.06 7.71 -9.05
C PRO A 312 -12.20 7.67 -7.52
N CYS A 313 -13.43 7.42 -7.09
CA CYS A 313 -13.82 7.24 -5.69
C CYS A 313 -15.02 6.30 -5.61
N GLY A 314 -15.30 5.76 -4.44
CA GLY A 314 -16.46 4.90 -4.25
C GLY A 314 -16.81 4.67 -2.79
N ASN A 315 -17.99 4.11 -2.57
CA ASN A 315 -18.47 3.71 -1.25
C ASN A 315 -19.20 2.36 -1.31
N ARG A 316 -19.39 1.74 -0.15
CA ARG A 316 -20.05 0.44 0.00
C ARG A 316 -21.55 0.46 -0.31
N GLN A 317 -22.21 1.62 -0.35
CA GLN A 317 -23.66 1.69 -0.54
C GLN A 317 -24.03 1.48 -2.00
N SER A 318 -23.31 2.11 -2.94
CA SER A 318 -23.61 1.99 -4.37
C SER A 318 -22.80 0.91 -5.08
N TYR A 319 -21.58 0.60 -4.61
CA TYR A 319 -20.58 -0.14 -5.39
C TYR A 319 -20.37 0.45 -6.80
N GLU A 320 -20.65 1.75 -6.95
CA GLU A 320 -20.38 2.50 -8.17
C GLU A 320 -19.06 3.26 -8.04
N ILE A 321 -18.35 3.38 -9.16
CA ILE A 321 -17.14 4.19 -9.26
C ILE A 321 -17.56 5.57 -9.74
N ALA A 322 -17.51 6.53 -8.83
CA ALA A 322 -17.80 7.93 -9.13
C ALA A 322 -16.50 8.70 -9.43
N SER A 323 -16.65 9.96 -9.83
CA SER A 323 -15.54 10.88 -10.08
C SER A 323 -15.60 12.01 -9.05
N CYS A 324 -14.67 12.00 -8.09
CA CYS A 324 -14.61 12.93 -6.96
C CYS A 324 -13.43 13.88 -7.05
N THR A 325 -13.57 15.05 -6.45
CA THR A 325 -12.44 15.96 -6.17
C THR A 325 -11.87 15.65 -4.79
N ALA A 326 -10.54 15.61 -4.66
CA ALA A 326 -9.85 15.30 -3.41
C ALA A 326 -10.41 16.07 -2.20
N GLY A 327 -10.69 15.36 -1.10
CA GLY A 327 -11.10 15.96 0.17
C GLY A 327 -12.56 16.40 0.26
N LYS A 328 -13.38 16.18 -0.78
CA LYS A 328 -14.84 16.32 -0.69
C LYS A 328 -15.46 14.94 -0.43
N PRO A 329 -16.21 14.75 0.67
CA PRO A 329 -16.91 13.49 0.91
C PRO A 329 -17.80 13.15 -0.29
N LEU A 330 -17.88 11.86 -0.62
CA LEU A 330 -19.02 11.35 -1.38
C LEU A 330 -20.27 11.77 -0.61
N LYS A 331 -21.16 12.54 -1.26
CA LYS A 331 -22.48 12.79 -0.68
C LYS A 331 -23.15 11.43 -0.53
N GLU A 332 -23.63 11.16 0.68
CA GLU A 332 -24.50 10.02 0.99
C GLU A 332 -25.73 10.01 0.08
#